data_AF-A0A924CDG4-F1
#
_entry.id   AF-A0A924CDG4-F1
#
_cell.length_a   1.000
_cell.length_b   1.000
_cell.length_c   1.000
_cell.angle_alpha   90.00
_cell.angle_beta   90.00
_cell.angle_gamma   90.00
#
_symmetry.space_group_name_H-M   'P 1'
#
loop_
_entity.id
_entity.type
_entity.pdbx_description
1 polymer ?
#
loop_
_entity_poly.entity_id
_entity_poly.type
_entity_poly.pdbx_seq_one_letter_code
_entity_poly.pdbx_strand_id
1 'polypeptide(L)' 'MKVKYDKEVDILYIKLNDKPIKESDEDKPGIILDYAEDGSIVG' A
#
# COMPACT_ATOMS: atom_id res chain seq x y z
N MET A 1 0.80 -4.78 -10.88
CA MET A 1 0.36 -5.54 -9.70
C MET A 1 1.46 -6.48 -9.22
N LYS A 2 1.90 -6.34 -7.98
CA LYS A 2 2.83 -7.23 -7.26
C LYS A 2 2.29 -7.48 -5.85
N VAL A 3 2.44 -8.70 -5.34
CA VAL A 3 2.03 -9.05 -3.99
C VAL A 3 3.24 -9.63 -3.26
N LYS A 4 3.53 -9.14 -2.07
CA LYS A 4 4.60 -9.64 -1.20
C LYS A 4 4.01 -9.99 0.15
N TYR A 5 4.24 -11.20 0.61
CA TYR A 5 3.96 -11.59 1.99
C TYR A 5 5.29 -11.65 2.75
N ASP A 6 5.36 -10.93 3.88
CA ASP A 6 6.49 -10.97 4.79
C ASP A 6 6.12 -11.82 6.02
N LYS A 7 6.72 -13.00 6.12
CA LYS A 7 6.41 -13.99 7.16
C LYS A 7 6.97 -13.61 8.53
N GLU A 8 8.01 -12.81 8.58
CA GLU A 8 8.68 -12.46 9.83
C GLU A 8 7.81 -11.52 10.67
N VAL A 9 7.09 -10.62 10.00
CA VAL A 9 6.22 -9.62 10.62
C VAL A 9 4.73 -9.83 10.31
N ASP A 10 4.39 -10.91 9.59
CA ASP A 10 3.03 -11.30 9.19
C ASP A 10 2.23 -10.19 8.48
N ILE A 11 2.84 -9.56 7.46
CA ILE A 11 2.18 -8.51 6.67
C ILE A 11 2.04 -8.92 5.20
N LEU A 12 0.92 -8.53 4.60
CA LEU A 12 0.67 -8.65 3.16
C LEU A 12 0.73 -7.27 2.50
N TYR A 13 1.67 -7.07 1.59
CA TYR A 13 1.82 -5.85 0.80
C TYR A 13 1.32 -6.08 -0.63
N ILE A 14 0.46 -5.19 -1.13
CA ILE A 14 -0.14 -5.28 -2.47
C ILE A 14 0.18 -4.01 -3.24
N LYS A 15 1.18 -4.05 -4.14
CA LYS A 15 1.45 -2.93 -5.04
C LYS A 15 0.56 -3.02 -6.27
N LEU A 16 -0.42 -2.13 -6.43
CA LEU A 16 -1.33 -2.11 -7.57
C LEU A 16 -0.61 -1.65 -8.85
N ASN A 17 0.11 -0.53 -8.78
CA ASN A 17 0.82 0.09 -9.89
C ASN A 17 2.17 0.70 -9.46
N ASP A 18 2.99 1.16 -10.41
CA ASP A 18 4.32 1.72 -10.14
C ASP A 18 4.35 3.26 -10.01
N LYS A 19 3.19 3.91 -9.84
CA LYS A 19 3.17 5.35 -9.56
C LYS A 19 3.90 5.66 -8.23
N PRO A 20 4.51 6.86 -8.10
CA PRO A 20 5.10 7.29 -6.84
C PRO A 20 4.05 7.42 -5.73
N ILE A 21 4.41 6.99 -4.52
CA ILE A 21 3.60 7.19 -3.31
C ILE A 21 3.85 8.62 -2.81
N LYS A 22 2.76 9.37 -2.59
CA LYS A 22 2.78 10.72 -2.04
C LYS A 22 2.49 10.71 -0.55
N GLU A 23 1.50 9.93 -0.14
CA GLU A 23 1.02 9.82 1.23
C GLU A 23 0.58 8.39 1.53
N SER A 24 0.65 8.04 2.81
CA SER A 24 0.17 6.75 3.34
C SER A 24 -0.68 7.03 4.57
N ASP A 25 -1.85 6.41 4.66
CA ASP A 25 -2.78 6.60 5.77
C ASP A 25 -3.40 5.28 6.25
N GLU A 26 -3.71 5.19 7.53
CA GLU A 26 -4.39 4.06 8.13
C GLU A 26 -5.91 4.25 8.03
N ASP A 27 -6.52 3.75 6.95
CA ASP A 27 -7.97 3.86 6.72
C ASP A 27 -8.77 3.10 7.78
N LYS A 28 -8.25 1.95 8.20
CA LYS A 28 -8.83 1.07 9.23
C LYS A 28 -7.72 0.47 10.08
N PRO A 29 -8.01 0.08 11.33
CA PRO A 29 -7.04 -0.61 12.17
C PRO A 29 -6.37 -1.78 11.45
N GLY A 30 -5.05 -1.65 11.21
CA GLY A 30 -4.23 -2.66 10.53
C GLY A 30 -4.27 -2.64 8.99
N ILE A 31 -4.89 -1.64 8.36
CA ILE A 31 -4.91 -1.46 6.91
C ILE A 31 -4.36 -0.08 6.57
N ILE A 32 -3.23 -0.06 5.88
CA ILE A 32 -2.57 1.14 5.38
C ILE A 32 -2.80 1.22 3.87
N LEU A 33 -3.19 2.39 3.38
CA LEU A 33 -3.36 2.68 1.95
C LEU A 33 -2.35 3.72 1.52
N ASP A 34 -1.66 3.43 0.42
CA ASP A 34 -0.73 4.35 -0.24
C ASP A 34 -1.45 5.09 -1.38
N TYR A 35 -1.37 6.42 -1.39
CA TYR A 35 -1.97 7.28 -2.42
C TYR A 35 -0.90 7.99 -3.26
N ALA A 36 -1.18 8.18 -4.54
CA ALA A 36 -0.41 9.01 -5.45
C ALA A 36 -0.83 10.48 -5.33
N GLU A 37 -0.07 11.38 -5.97
CA GLU A 37 -0.35 12.83 -5.96
C GLU A 37 -1.72 13.21 -6.54
N ASP A 38 -2.29 12.37 -7.41
CA ASP A 38 -3.63 12.55 -7.99
C ASP A 38 -4.76 11.97 -7.10
N GLY A 39 -4.44 11.46 -5.91
CA GLY A 39 -5.36 10.81 -4.99
C GLY A 39 -5.75 9.37 -5.36
N SER A 40 -5.13 8.78 -6.39
CA SER A 40 -5.37 7.37 -6.73
C SER A 40 -4.57 6.41 -5.84
N ILE A 41 -5.15 5.25 -5.54
CA ILE A 41 -4.49 4.21 -4.72
C ILE A 41 -3.34 3.55 -5.50
N VAL A 42 -2.20 3.40 -4.82
CA VAL A 42 -0.97 2.79 -5.33
C VAL A 42 -0.76 1.39 -4.74
N GLY A 43 -1.04 1.20 -3.45
CA GLY A 43 -0.87 -0.07 -2.77
C GLY A 43 -1.34 -0.10 -1.32
#